data_AF-A0A6V8P621-F1
#
_entry.id   AF-A0A6V8P621-F1
#
_cell.length_a   1.000
_cell.length_b   1.000
_cell.length_c   1.000
_cell.angle_alpha   90.00
_cell.angle_beta   90.00
_cell.angle_gamma   90.00
#
_symmetry.space_group_name_H-M   'P 1'
#
loop_
_entity.id
_entity.type
_entity.pdbx_description
1 polymer ?
#
loop_
_entity_poly.entity_id
_entity_poly.type
_entity_poly.pdbx_seq_one_letter_code
_entity_poly.pdbx_strand_id
1 'polypeptide(L)'
;EGVYGFDFKISEDASEFMRKAVIGTGLTAVGPAQDEFRAAYKKEFGVDPGVYCDTAYDAVKLLALAIEKAGVYDGAKIRDARWEVGKEYAGVSGTITFDEKGDRVSGTYKVWKVDLVEGEYSWERIGLISL
;
A
#
# COMPACT_ATOMS: atom_id res chain seq x y z
N GLU A 1 1.18 12.47 7.70
CA GLU A 1 -0.11 11.77 7.53
C GLU A 1 -0.76 12.21 6.24
N GLY A 2 -1.45 11.30 5.54
CA GLY A 2 -2.21 11.63 4.33
C GLY A 2 -3.65 12.00 4.67
N VAL A 3 -4.38 12.59 3.72
CA VAL A 3 -5.77 13.03 3.87
C VAL A 3 -6.73 11.84 3.67
N TYR A 4 -6.48 10.75 4.39
CA TYR A 4 -7.23 9.50 4.25
C TYR A 4 -8.59 9.61 4.94
N GLY A 5 -9.68 9.35 4.21
CA GLY A 5 -11.03 9.37 4.77
C GLY A 5 -11.59 10.77 5.04
N PHE A 6 -11.08 11.80 4.35
CA PHE A 6 -11.69 13.13 4.40
C PHE A 6 -13.13 13.09 3.90
N ASP A 7 -14.04 13.62 4.72
CA ASP A 7 -15.42 13.85 4.32
C ASP A 7 -15.53 15.23 3.66
N PHE A 8 -15.75 15.23 2.35
CA PHE A 8 -15.91 16.44 1.55
C PHE A 8 -17.10 17.31 1.97
N LYS A 9 -18.03 16.78 2.78
CA LYS A 9 -19.20 17.51 3.29
C LYS A 9 -18.87 18.40 4.49
N ILE A 10 -17.68 18.27 5.08
CA ILE A 10 -17.28 19.09 6.24
C ILE A 10 -17.15 20.57 5.86
N SER A 11 -16.66 20.87 4.65
CA SER A 11 -16.52 22.24 4.16
C SER A 11 -16.42 22.26 2.63
N GLU A 12 -17.39 22.91 1.99
CA GLU A 12 -17.39 23.10 0.53
C GLU A 12 -16.19 23.95 0.07
N ASP A 13 -15.86 25.02 0.80
CA ASP A 13 -14.72 25.88 0.50
C ASP A 13 -13.39 25.10 0.54
N ALA A 14 -13.22 24.22 1.55
CA ALA A 14 -12.04 23.37 1.64
C ALA A 14 -11.98 22.36 0.48
N SER A 15 -13.11 21.74 0.14
CA SER A 15 -13.22 20.80 -0.98
C SER A 15 -12.90 21.46 -2.32
N GLU A 16 -13.43 22.67 -2.56
CA GLU A 16 -13.15 23.45 -3.78
C GLU A 16 -11.70 23.93 -3.83
N PHE A 17 -11.11 24.31 -2.70
CA PHE A 17 -9.67 24.60 -2.61
C PHE A 17 -8.84 23.38 -2.99
N MET A 18 -9.14 22.21 -2.42
CA MET A 18 -8.43 20.98 -2.73
C MET A 18 -8.53 20.62 -4.22
N ARG A 19 -9.72 20.76 -4.81
CA ARG A 19 -9.94 20.55 -6.25
C ARG A 19 -9.05 21.43 -7.12
N LYS A 20 -8.86 22.70 -6.74
CA LYS A 20 -8.09 23.67 -7.55
C LYS A 20 -6.58 23.62 -7.34
N ALA A 21 -6.13 23.28 -6.13
CA ALA A 21 -4.76 23.54 -5.72
C ALA A 21 -3.99 22.29 -5.25
N VAL A 22 -4.66 21.15 -5.04
CA VAL A 22 -4.04 19.99 -4.41
C VAL A 22 -3.96 18.81 -5.37
N ILE A 23 -2.72 18.38 -5.61
CA ILE A 23 -2.38 17.08 -6.18
C ILE A 23 -1.51 16.37 -5.16
N GLY A 24 -1.82 15.11 -4.89
CA GLY A 24 -1.03 14.32 -3.95
C GLY A 24 -0.61 12.99 -4.54
N THR A 25 0.26 12.33 -3.80
CA THR A 25 0.65 10.95 -4.05
C THR A 25 0.19 10.07 -2.90
N GLY A 26 -0.01 8.80 -3.18
CA GLY A 26 -0.30 7.81 -2.15
C GLY A 26 0.22 6.45 -2.57
N LEU A 27 0.79 5.70 -1.63
CA LEU A 27 1.20 4.33 -1.89
C LEU A 27 -0.02 3.51 -2.35
N THR A 28 0.17 2.68 -3.37
CA THR A 28 -0.86 1.77 -3.87
C THR A 28 -0.21 0.50 -4.39
N ALA A 29 -0.94 -0.59 -4.39
CA ALA A 29 -0.61 -1.75 -5.19
C ALA A 29 -1.62 -1.92 -6.33
N VAL A 30 -1.20 -2.59 -7.39
CA VAL A 30 -2.01 -2.86 -8.59
C VAL A 30 -1.74 -4.29 -9.06
N GLY A 31 -2.72 -4.87 -9.74
CA GLY A 31 -2.60 -6.18 -10.37
C GLY A 31 -3.29 -7.31 -9.58
N PRO A 32 -3.27 -8.53 -10.13
CA PRO A 32 -4.15 -9.61 -9.69
C PRO A 32 -4.00 -9.99 -8.22
N ALA A 33 -2.76 -10.05 -7.70
CA ALA A 33 -2.50 -10.40 -6.31
C ALA A 33 -3.15 -9.40 -5.33
N GLN A 34 -3.18 -8.11 -5.68
CA GLN A 34 -3.84 -7.09 -4.87
C GLN A 34 -5.36 -7.20 -4.96
N ASP A 35 -5.89 -7.47 -6.16
CA ASP A 35 -7.34 -7.63 -6.36
C ASP A 35 -7.87 -8.84 -5.58
N GLU A 36 -7.13 -9.95 -5.61
CA GLU A 36 -7.41 -11.16 -4.82
C GLU A 36 -7.32 -10.89 -3.31
N PHE A 37 -6.28 -10.18 -2.85
CA PHE A 37 -6.14 -9.77 -1.46
C PHE A 37 -7.32 -8.92 -1.00
N ARG A 38 -7.71 -7.90 -1.77
CA ARG A 38 -8.86 -7.04 -1.46
C ARG A 38 -10.17 -7.82 -1.39
N ALA A 39 -10.38 -8.73 -2.34
CA ALA A 39 -11.57 -9.58 -2.35
C ALA A 39 -11.62 -10.51 -1.12
N ALA A 40 -10.50 -11.15 -0.77
CA ALA A 40 -10.39 -11.99 0.41
C ALA A 40 -10.59 -11.20 1.71
N TYR A 41 -9.96 -10.04 1.83
CA TYR A 41 -10.09 -9.16 2.99
C TYR A 41 -11.55 -8.71 3.17
N LYS A 42 -12.20 -8.26 2.10
CA LYS A 42 -13.61 -7.83 2.15
C LYS A 42 -14.56 -8.97 2.47
N LYS A 43 -14.28 -10.18 2.00
CA LYS A 43 -15.05 -11.38 2.35
C LYS A 43 -14.96 -11.70 3.84
N GLU A 44 -13.78 -11.56 4.43
CA GLU A 44 -13.55 -11.88 5.85
C GLU A 44 -14.07 -10.79 6.79
N PHE A 45 -13.80 -9.52 6.48
CA PHE A 45 -14.04 -8.40 7.40
C PHE A 45 -15.24 -7.54 7.02
N GLY A 46 -15.88 -7.79 5.87
CA GLY A 46 -17.05 -7.02 5.39
C GLY A 46 -16.74 -5.61 4.89
N VAL A 47 -15.47 -5.19 4.90
CA VAL A 47 -15.01 -3.85 4.50
C VAL A 47 -13.78 -3.96 3.59
N ASP A 48 -13.56 -2.95 2.75
CA ASP A 48 -12.33 -2.86 1.97
C ASP A 48 -11.10 -2.66 2.90
N PRO A 49 -9.92 -3.19 2.54
CA PRO A 49 -8.72 -3.01 3.34
C PRO A 49 -8.32 -1.53 3.41
N GLY A 50 -7.87 -1.12 4.59
CA GLY A 50 -7.33 0.20 4.82
C GLY A 50 -5.99 0.42 4.12
N VAL A 51 -5.54 1.67 4.14
CA VAL A 51 -4.20 2.02 3.64
C VAL A 51 -3.15 1.27 4.47
N TYR A 52 -2.15 0.70 3.78
CA TYR A 52 -1.07 -0.11 4.36
C TYR A 52 -1.45 -1.50 4.89
N CYS A 53 -2.71 -1.93 4.78
CA CYS A 53 -3.08 -3.30 5.18
C CYS A 53 -2.36 -4.37 4.33
N ASP A 54 -2.20 -4.11 3.04
CA ASP A 54 -1.45 -4.95 2.10
C ASP A 54 0.04 -5.02 2.43
N THR A 55 0.68 -3.88 2.72
CA THR A 55 2.11 -3.86 3.11
C THR A 55 2.36 -4.50 4.46
N ALA A 56 1.45 -4.31 5.44
CA ALA A 56 1.52 -4.98 6.72
C ALA A 56 1.35 -6.50 6.57
N TYR A 57 0.43 -6.94 5.71
CA TYR A 57 0.24 -8.35 5.40
C TYR A 57 1.52 -8.98 4.83
N ASP A 58 2.13 -8.32 3.84
CA ASP A 58 3.38 -8.78 3.25
C ASP A 58 4.54 -8.79 4.26
N ALA A 59 4.65 -7.76 5.10
CA ALA A 59 5.70 -7.69 6.11
C ALA A 59 5.63 -8.86 7.11
N VAL A 60 4.43 -9.18 7.60
CA VAL A 60 4.22 -10.31 8.52
C VAL A 60 4.49 -11.64 7.83
N LYS A 61 4.01 -11.82 6.59
CA LYS A 61 4.22 -13.05 5.82
C LYS A 61 5.70 -13.27 5.49
N LEU A 62 6.42 -12.23 5.08
CA LEU A 62 7.86 -12.27 4.84
C LEU A 62 8.64 -12.59 6.11
N LEU A 63 8.25 -12.00 7.25
CA LEU A 63 8.87 -12.31 8.54
C LEU A 63 8.65 -13.77 8.95
N ALA A 64 7.44 -14.32 8.74
CA ALA A 64 7.15 -15.73 9.02
C ALA A 64 8.04 -16.66 8.17
N LEU A 65 8.19 -16.36 6.88
CA LEU A 65 9.09 -17.08 5.99
C LEU A 65 10.56 -16.95 6.41
N ALA A 66 10.99 -15.78 6.90
CA ALA A 66 12.34 -15.58 7.43
C ALA A 66 12.59 -16.39 8.70
N ILE A 67 11.58 -16.51 9.59
CA ILE A 67 11.64 -17.37 10.78
C ILE A 67 11.77 -18.84 10.38
N GLU A 68 10.94 -19.29 9.44
CA GLU A 68 11.00 -20.65 8.91
C GLU A 68 12.37 -20.95 8.30
N LYS A 69 12.87 -20.03 7.47
CA LYS A 69 14.18 -20.13 6.82
C LYS A 69 15.34 -20.15 7.81
N ALA A 70 15.28 -19.36 8.88
CA ALA A 70 16.29 -19.34 9.93
C ALA A 70 16.36 -20.66 10.70
N GLY A 71 15.24 -21.41 10.77
CA GLY A 71 15.11 -22.70 11.46
C GLY A 71 15.26 -22.61 12.99
N VAL A 72 15.50 -21.42 13.53
CA VAL A 72 15.65 -21.16 14.96
C VAL A 72 15.04 -19.80 15.29
N TYR A 73 14.51 -19.67 16.50
CA TYR A 73 13.96 -18.40 16.99
C TYR A 73 15.06 -17.51 17.58
N ASP A 74 15.90 -16.96 16.70
CA ASP A 74 17.00 -16.04 17.02
C ASP A 74 16.94 -14.79 16.14
N GLY A 75 16.93 -13.62 16.76
CA GLY A 75 16.72 -12.35 16.05
C GLY A 75 17.78 -12.05 14.99
N ALA A 76 19.05 -12.39 15.22
CA ALA A 76 20.11 -12.14 14.26
C ALA A 76 19.99 -13.08 13.05
N LYS A 77 19.70 -14.36 13.27
CA LYS A 77 19.48 -15.32 12.18
C LYS A 77 18.23 -15.02 11.37
N ILE A 78 17.14 -14.62 12.01
CA ILE A 78 15.90 -14.20 11.32
C ILE A 78 16.16 -12.95 10.47
N ARG A 79 16.85 -11.95 11.05
CA ARG A 79 17.27 -10.76 10.33
C ARG A 79 18.06 -11.16 9.09
N ASP A 80 19.07 -12.00 9.22
CA ASP A 80 19.94 -12.35 8.08
C ASP A 80 19.19 -13.18 7.01
N ALA A 81 18.26 -14.06 7.43
CA ALA A 81 17.42 -14.84 6.53
C ALA A 81 16.47 -13.98 5.67
N ARG A 82 16.06 -12.79 6.16
CA ARG A 82 15.16 -11.89 5.42
C ARG A 82 15.71 -11.48 4.05
N TRP A 83 17.03 -11.44 3.88
CA TRP A 83 17.68 -11.08 2.63
C TRP A 83 17.45 -12.11 1.53
N GLU A 84 17.33 -13.39 1.87
CA GLU A 84 17.05 -14.43 0.88
C GLU A 84 15.56 -14.49 0.56
N VAL A 85 14.72 -14.45 1.60
CA VAL A 85 13.27 -14.52 1.46
C VAL A 85 12.71 -13.31 0.73
N GLY A 86 13.29 -12.13 0.96
CA GLY A 86 12.88 -10.89 0.34
C GLY A 86 13.43 -10.66 -1.07
N LYS A 87 14.05 -11.64 -1.73
CA LYS A 87 14.45 -11.51 -3.15
C LYS A 87 13.27 -11.85 -4.04
N GLU A 88 12.80 -10.88 -4.83
CA GLU A 88 11.67 -11.04 -5.75
C GLU A 88 10.44 -11.65 -5.07
N TYR A 89 10.21 -11.28 -3.81
CA TYR A 89 9.06 -11.77 -3.05
C TYR A 89 7.77 -11.26 -3.71
N ALA A 90 6.94 -12.17 -4.17
CA ALA A 90 5.66 -11.88 -4.83
C ALA A 90 4.59 -11.46 -3.80
N GLY A 91 4.70 -10.22 -3.32
CA GLY A 91 3.77 -9.63 -2.37
C GLY A 91 2.47 -9.15 -2.99
N VAL A 92 1.43 -9.05 -2.16
CA VAL A 92 0.14 -8.45 -2.56
C VAL A 92 0.28 -6.95 -2.77
N SER A 93 1.21 -6.32 -2.05
CA SER A 93 1.61 -4.92 -2.24
C SER A 93 2.58 -4.71 -3.43
N GLY A 94 2.71 -5.71 -4.30
CA GLY A 94 3.66 -5.80 -5.41
C GLY A 94 4.95 -6.54 -5.05
N THR A 95 5.80 -6.77 -6.04
CA THR A 95 7.10 -7.46 -5.83
C THR A 95 7.96 -6.68 -4.85
N ILE A 96 8.56 -7.39 -3.88
CA ILE A 96 9.45 -6.83 -2.86
C ILE A 96 10.85 -7.40 -3.10
N THR A 97 11.80 -6.49 -3.28
CA THR A 97 13.25 -6.74 -3.23
C THR A 97 13.88 -5.66 -2.38
N PHE A 98 14.86 -6.02 -1.55
CA PHE A 98 15.55 -5.06 -0.67
C PHE A 98 16.91 -4.62 -1.26
N ASP A 99 17.25 -3.35 -1.08
CA ASP A 99 18.60 -2.85 -1.34
C ASP A 99 19.55 -3.21 -0.18
N GLU A 100 20.82 -2.81 -0.29
CA GLU A 100 21.84 -3.11 0.73
C GLU A 100 21.54 -2.49 2.12
N LYS A 101 20.69 -1.46 2.17
CA LYS A 101 20.26 -0.80 3.42
C LYS A 101 19.03 -1.47 4.04
N GLY A 102 18.34 -2.32 3.28
CA GLY A 102 17.11 -2.99 3.68
C GLY A 102 15.86 -2.25 3.24
N ASP A 103 16.00 -1.23 2.41
CA ASP A 103 14.88 -0.49 1.84
C ASP A 103 14.31 -1.26 0.65
N ARG A 104 12.98 -1.23 0.49
CA ARG A 104 12.35 -1.83 -0.69
C ARG A 104 12.73 -1.03 -1.94
N VAL A 105 13.24 -1.72 -2.96
CA VAL A 105 13.72 -1.09 -4.22
C VAL A 105 12.60 -0.61 -5.13
N SER A 106 11.38 -1.13 -4.93
CA SER A 106 10.23 -0.89 -5.79
C SER A 106 9.05 -0.34 -5.00
N GLY A 107 8.14 0.34 -5.70
CA GLY A 107 6.88 0.76 -5.12
C GLY A 107 6.02 1.50 -6.12
N THR A 108 4.72 1.25 -6.08
CA THR A 108 3.76 1.94 -6.93
C THR A 108 3.04 3.02 -6.13
N TYR A 109 2.96 4.21 -6.69
CA TYR A 109 2.27 5.36 -6.12
C TYR A 109 1.17 5.80 -7.08
N LYS A 110 -0.03 6.00 -6.56
CA LYS A 110 -1.07 6.72 -7.28
C LYS A 110 -0.84 8.22 -7.14
N VAL A 111 -0.98 8.93 -8.25
CA VAL A 111 -1.17 10.38 -8.24
C VAL A 111 -2.67 10.63 -8.21
N TRP A 112 -3.13 11.45 -7.28
CA TRP A 112 -4.53 11.75 -7.09
C TRP A 112 -4.79 13.25 -7.06
N LYS A 113 -6.02 13.64 -7.40
CA LYS A 113 -6.58 14.97 -7.16
C LYS A 113 -8.00 14.83 -6.62
N VAL A 114 -8.55 15.93 -6.12
CA VAL A 114 -10.01 16.04 -5.92
C VAL A 114 -10.63 16.51 -7.22
N ASP A 115 -11.76 15.94 -7.62
CA ASP A 115 -12.57 16.43 -8.74
C ASP A 115 -14.07 16.40 -8.42
N LEU A 116 -14.87 17.05 -9.26
CA LEU A 116 -16.33 16.96 -9.21
C LEU A 116 -16.80 15.86 -10.16
N VAL A 117 -17.34 14.78 -9.61
CA VAL A 117 -17.90 13.64 -10.33
C VAL A 117 -19.38 13.58 -10.04
N GLU A 118 -20.21 13.72 -11.08
CA GLU A 118 -21.68 13.73 -10.96
C GLU A 118 -22.23 14.75 -9.94
N GLY A 119 -21.49 15.86 -9.75
CA GLY A 119 -21.86 16.93 -8.80
C GLY A 119 -21.38 16.72 -7.37
N GLU A 120 -20.69 15.62 -7.07
CA GLU A 120 -20.08 15.36 -5.76
C GLU A 120 -18.55 15.39 -5.85
N TYR A 121 -17.89 15.90 -4.80
CA TYR A 121 -16.43 15.86 -4.71
C TYR A 121 -15.97 14.42 -4.50
N SER A 122 -15.00 13.99 -5.31
CA SER A 122 -14.44 12.64 -5.29
C SER A 122 -12.91 12.67 -5.39
N TRP A 123 -12.29 11.62 -4.85
CA TRP A 123 -10.87 11.35 -4.99
C TRP A 123 -10.59 10.64 -6.31
N GLU A 124 -9.98 11.36 -7.26
CA GLU A 124 -9.71 10.83 -8.58
C GLU A 124 -8.23 10.46 -8.75
N ARG A 125 -7.96 9.24 -9.20
CA ARG A 125 -6.62 8.83 -9.59
C ARG A 125 -6.33 9.35 -10.99
N ILE A 126 -5.31 10.20 -11.11
CA ILE A 126 -4.87 10.82 -12.36
C ILE A 126 -3.56 10.26 -12.91
N GLY A 127 -2.88 9.39 -12.16
CA GLY A 127 -1.66 8.76 -12.62
C GLY A 127 -1.17 7.62 -11.73
N LEU A 128 -0.18 6.90 -12.25
CA LEU A 128 0.61 5.91 -11.52
C LEU A 128 2.09 6.21 -11.76
N ILE A 129 2.87 6.14 -10.69
CA ILE A 129 4.32 6.24 -10.71
C ILE A 129 4.84 4.95 -10.09
N SER A 130 5.69 4.24 -10.81
CA SER A 130 6.42 3.09 -10.29
C SER A 130 7.88 3.48 -10.12
N LEU A 131 8.44 3.16 -8.95
CA LEU A 131 9.87 3.25 -8.66
C LEU A 131 10.55 1.92 -8.96
#